data_AF-A0A4R4WI29-F1
#
_entry.id   AF-A0A4R4WI29-F1
#
_cell.length_a   1.000
_cell.length_b   1.000
_cell.length_c   1.000
_cell.angle_alpha   90.00
_cell.angle_beta   90.00
_cell.angle_gamma   90.00
#
_symmetry.space_group_name_H-M   'P 1'
#
loop_
_entity.id
_entity.type
_entity.pdbx_description
1 polymer ?
#
loop_
_entity_poly.entity_id
_entity_poly.type
_entity_poly.pdbx_seq_one_letter_code
_entity_poly.pdbx_strand_id
1 'polypeptide(L)'
;MFDRSRLREQTATFEAEFVDCVFLGHVRSMNFWGRPADRDQAVLGRDHNDFTGNDFTAAELDDVSFRHIDLRAQRFPGLPGYALLDRIIERARAVLPLVDSWPDERHRKEARSALEFLADTAREWDDDQALVSPARMGRKLPPALREELFAAFRRTTSDTSPD
;
A
#
# COMPACT_ATOMS: atom_id res chain seq x y z
N MET A 1 4.36 21.03 4.58
CA MET A 1 5.03 20.75 3.28
C MET A 1 6.35 20.05 3.55
N PHE A 2 6.52 18.82 3.06
CA PHE A 2 7.78 18.08 3.09
C PHE A 2 8.41 18.12 1.69
N ASP A 3 9.23 19.15 1.44
CA ASP A 3 9.91 19.36 0.16
C ASP A 3 11.41 19.09 0.28
N ARG A 4 11.93 18.17 -0.54
CA ARG A 4 13.31 17.64 -0.47
C ARG A 4 13.72 17.08 0.90
N SER A 5 12.77 16.83 1.80
CA SER A 5 12.99 16.18 3.09
C SER A 5 13.33 14.71 2.88
N ARG A 6 14.38 14.22 3.56
CA ARG A 6 14.75 12.80 3.53
C ARG A 6 13.93 12.03 4.56
N LEU A 7 12.69 11.74 4.22
CA LEU A 7 11.84 10.85 5.01
C LEU A 7 12.18 9.39 4.67
N ARG A 8 12.98 8.76 5.52
CA ARG A 8 13.43 7.39 5.34
C ARG A 8 13.66 6.65 6.64
N GLU A 9 13.51 5.33 6.57
CA GLU A 9 13.82 4.41 7.68
C GLU A 9 13.04 4.75 8.96
N GLN A 10 11.82 5.26 8.80
CA GLN A 10 10.92 5.57 9.92
C GLN A 10 9.79 4.56 9.93
N THR A 11 9.97 3.47 10.67
CA THR A 11 8.98 2.39 10.78
C THR A 11 8.08 2.54 12.01
N ALA A 12 8.39 3.48 12.90
CA ALA A 12 7.74 3.69 14.19
C ALA A 12 7.21 5.13 14.32
N THR A 13 6.37 5.58 13.39
CA THR A 13 5.71 6.89 13.47
C THR A 13 4.39 6.82 14.24
N PHE A 14 4.34 6.04 15.32
CA PHE A 14 3.09 5.73 16.03
C PHE A 14 2.46 6.97 16.66
N GLU A 15 3.23 7.96 17.05
CA GLU A 15 2.74 9.17 17.73
C GLU A 15 2.57 10.36 16.77
N ALA A 16 2.90 10.19 15.49
CA ALA A 16 2.88 11.27 14.52
C ALA A 16 1.50 11.44 13.86
N GLU A 17 1.13 12.69 13.62
CA GLU A 17 -0.06 13.08 12.84
C GLU A 17 0.36 13.84 11.59
N PHE A 18 -0.40 13.64 10.52
CA PHE A 18 -0.17 14.27 9.23
C PHE A 18 -1.51 14.75 8.67
N VAL A 19 -1.73 16.07 8.73
CA VAL A 19 -2.96 16.71 8.26
C VAL A 19 -2.60 17.71 7.17
N ASP A 20 -3.27 17.63 6.03
CA ASP A 20 -3.08 18.52 4.87
C ASP A 20 -1.60 18.65 4.45
N CYS A 21 -0.82 17.58 4.62
CA CYS A 21 0.60 17.59 4.26
C CYS A 21 0.79 17.28 2.77
N VAL A 22 1.74 17.98 2.15
CA VAL A 22 2.22 17.68 0.79
C VAL A 22 3.57 16.99 0.89
N PHE A 23 3.68 15.81 0.28
CA PHE A 23 4.90 15.00 0.17
C PHE A 23 5.42 15.03 -1.26
N LEU A 24 6.68 15.45 -1.43
CA LEU A 24 7.33 15.58 -2.73
C LEU A 24 8.58 14.71 -2.82
N GLY A 25 8.84 14.14 -3.99
CA GLY A 25 10.04 13.33 -4.24
C GLY A 25 9.95 11.94 -3.62
N HIS A 26 11.08 11.36 -3.19
CA HIS A 26 11.10 9.96 -2.76
C HIS A 26 10.79 9.80 -1.26
N VAL A 27 9.73 9.08 -0.95
CA VAL A 27 9.43 8.57 0.39
C VAL A 27 9.81 7.10 0.41
N ARG A 28 10.71 6.71 1.32
CA ARG A 28 11.30 5.36 1.28
C ARG A 28 11.34 4.67 2.63
N SER A 29 10.95 3.40 2.70
CA SER A 29 11.04 2.58 3.93
C SER A 29 10.39 3.29 5.13
N MET A 30 9.12 3.65 4.96
CA MET A 30 8.31 4.34 5.95
C MET A 30 7.05 3.56 6.28
N ASN A 31 6.67 3.52 7.55
CA ASN A 31 5.34 3.08 7.96
C ASN A 31 4.61 4.27 8.57
N PHE A 32 3.52 4.70 7.94
CA PHE A 32 2.57 5.63 8.52
C PHE A 32 1.53 4.86 9.32
N TRP A 33 1.23 5.36 10.52
CA TRP A 33 0.32 4.73 11.47
C TRP A 33 -0.81 5.69 11.83
N GLY A 34 -2.04 5.32 11.54
CA GLY A 34 -3.24 6.07 11.94
C GLY A 34 -3.68 5.80 13.38
N ARG A 35 -2.88 5.06 14.15
CA ARG A 35 -3.15 4.75 15.56
C ARG A 35 -1.86 4.79 16.39
N PRO A 36 -1.88 5.39 17.59
CA PRO A 36 -0.77 5.30 18.53
C PRO A 36 -0.51 3.88 19.04
N ALA A 37 0.73 3.62 19.42
CA ALA A 37 1.09 2.39 20.12
C ALA A 37 0.26 2.28 21.41
N ASP A 38 -0.22 1.08 21.73
CA ASP A 38 -1.19 0.87 22.83
C ASP A 38 -0.74 1.44 24.18
N ARG A 39 0.56 1.34 24.48
CA ARG A 39 1.16 1.87 25.72
C ARG A 39 1.13 3.41 25.79
N ASP A 40 1.04 4.08 24.65
CA ASP A 40 1.20 5.53 24.52
C ASP A 40 -0.18 6.24 24.38
N GLN A 41 -1.25 5.51 24.05
CA GLN A 41 -2.62 6.05 23.89
C GLN A 41 -3.10 6.82 25.12
N ALA A 42 -2.88 6.29 26.33
CA ALA A 42 -3.30 6.94 27.58
C ALA A 42 -2.55 8.27 27.84
N VAL A 43 -1.26 8.32 27.47
CA VAL A 43 -0.43 9.52 27.64
C VAL A 43 -0.77 10.59 26.61
N LEU A 44 -1.05 10.17 25.37
CA LEU A 44 -1.43 11.06 24.28
C LEU A 44 -2.88 11.54 24.36
N GLY A 45 -3.73 10.86 25.13
CA GLY A 45 -5.15 11.20 25.28
C GLY A 45 -5.98 10.97 24.01
N ARG A 46 -5.51 10.10 23.10
CA ARG A 46 -6.18 9.73 21.85
C ARG A 46 -5.91 8.28 21.47
N ASP A 47 -6.83 7.68 20.74
CA ASP A 47 -6.77 6.30 20.24
C ASP A 47 -6.54 6.22 18.72
N HIS A 48 -6.55 7.35 18.02
CA HIS A 48 -6.24 7.51 16.60
C HIS A 48 -5.28 8.69 16.40
N ASN A 49 -4.57 8.67 15.28
CA ASN A 49 -3.79 9.80 14.78
C ASN A 49 -4.54 10.42 13.61
N ASP A 50 -4.65 11.75 13.59
CA ASP A 50 -5.12 12.45 12.41
C ASP A 50 -4.17 12.22 11.23
N PHE A 51 -4.68 11.51 10.21
CA PHE A 51 -4.00 11.26 8.94
C PHE A 51 -4.98 11.53 7.79
N THR A 52 -5.12 12.78 7.37
CA THR A 52 -6.17 13.19 6.42
C THR A 52 -5.73 14.34 5.52
N GLY A 53 -6.28 14.40 4.31
CA GLY A 53 -6.02 15.48 3.36
C GLY A 53 -4.60 15.50 2.78
N ASN A 54 -3.82 14.43 2.98
CA ASN A 54 -2.43 14.42 2.54
C ASN A 54 -2.31 14.19 1.03
N ASP A 55 -1.34 14.86 0.42
CA ASP A 55 -1.04 14.81 -1.01
C ASP A 55 0.32 14.17 -1.27
N PHE A 56 0.29 12.99 -1.89
CA PHE A 56 1.44 12.22 -2.36
C PHE A 56 1.54 12.21 -3.89
N THR A 57 0.72 12.98 -4.62
CA THR A 57 0.60 12.88 -6.09
C THR A 57 1.92 13.12 -6.84
N ALA A 58 2.84 13.88 -6.27
CA ALA A 58 4.18 14.13 -6.79
C ALA A 58 5.29 13.38 -6.01
N ALA A 59 4.93 12.32 -5.30
CA ALA A 59 5.86 11.46 -4.57
C ALA A 59 6.09 10.12 -5.28
N GLU A 60 7.31 9.61 -5.14
CA GLU A 60 7.64 8.21 -5.42
C GLU A 60 7.68 7.46 -4.08
N LEU A 61 6.88 6.40 -3.99
CA LEU A 61 6.73 5.59 -2.79
C LEU A 61 7.45 4.26 -2.98
N ASP A 62 8.52 4.04 -2.21
CA ASP A 62 9.30 2.79 -2.19
C ASP A 62 9.25 2.21 -0.77
N ASP A 63 8.74 0.98 -0.62
CA ASP A 63 8.67 0.33 0.70
C ASP A 63 7.91 1.19 1.76
N VAL A 64 6.84 1.87 1.33
CA VAL A 64 6.00 2.73 2.18
C VAL A 64 4.70 2.02 2.50
N SER A 65 4.37 1.84 3.78
CA SER A 65 3.10 1.27 4.23
C SER A 65 2.26 2.29 4.96
N PHE A 66 0.95 2.22 4.74
CA PHE A 66 -0.07 2.94 5.48
C PHE A 66 -0.80 1.88 6.32
N ARG A 67 -1.13 2.20 7.57
CA ARG A 67 -1.72 1.24 8.51
C ARG A 67 -2.73 1.95 9.38
N HIS A 68 -3.95 1.41 9.47
CA HIS A 68 -5.04 2.05 10.22
C HIS A 68 -5.37 3.46 9.73
N ILE A 69 -5.19 3.70 8.43
CA ILE A 69 -5.40 5.00 7.79
C ILE A 69 -6.51 4.87 6.76
N ASP A 70 -7.44 5.83 6.73
CA ASP A 70 -8.37 5.96 5.60
C ASP A 70 -7.59 6.40 4.35
N LEU A 71 -7.32 5.42 3.47
CA LEU A 71 -6.60 5.63 2.23
C LEU A 71 -7.39 6.53 1.26
N ARG A 72 -8.72 6.56 1.34
CA ARG A 72 -9.56 7.39 0.47
C ARG A 72 -9.54 8.86 0.87
N ALA A 73 -9.15 9.17 2.11
CA ALA A 73 -8.93 10.54 2.57
C ALA A 73 -7.58 11.14 2.10
N GLN A 74 -6.78 10.39 1.32
CA GLN A 74 -5.48 10.83 0.79
C GLN A 74 -5.52 10.97 -0.73
N ARG A 75 -4.60 11.76 -1.27
CA ARG A 75 -4.35 11.86 -2.72
C ARG A 75 -3.04 11.14 -3.04
N PHE A 76 -3.13 10.04 -3.78
CA PHE A 76 -1.98 9.21 -4.12
C PHE A 76 -1.44 9.48 -5.53
N PRO A 77 -0.17 9.12 -5.81
CA PRO A 77 0.29 9.00 -7.17
C PRO A 77 -0.59 7.98 -7.92
N GLY A 78 -0.77 8.21 -9.21
CA GLY A 78 -1.70 7.43 -10.03
C GLY A 78 -1.00 6.45 -10.96
N LEU A 79 -1.75 6.03 -11.98
CA LEU A 79 -1.21 5.19 -13.04
C LEU A 79 -0.14 5.91 -13.87
N PRO A 80 0.81 5.17 -14.45
CA PRO A 80 0.90 3.70 -14.47
C PRO A 80 1.51 3.07 -13.21
N GLY A 81 2.07 3.87 -12.29
CA GLY A 81 2.90 3.34 -11.18
C GLY A 81 2.12 2.82 -9.98
N TYR A 82 0.94 3.38 -9.70
CA TYR A 82 0.19 3.10 -8.48
C TYR A 82 -1.31 2.98 -8.75
N ALA A 83 -1.99 2.18 -7.92
CA ALA A 83 -3.44 2.11 -7.89
C ALA A 83 -3.92 1.91 -6.45
N LEU A 84 -4.86 2.74 -5.99
CA LEU A 84 -5.62 2.46 -4.78
C LEU A 84 -6.71 1.46 -5.14
N LEU A 85 -6.69 0.28 -4.51
CA LEU A 85 -7.63 -0.80 -4.77
C LEU A 85 -8.30 -1.22 -3.46
N ASP A 86 -9.52 -1.73 -3.59
CA ASP A 86 -10.27 -2.42 -2.55
C ASP A 86 -10.32 -3.93 -2.81
N ARG A 87 -10.90 -4.69 -1.87
CA ARG A 87 -11.11 -6.13 -2.01
C ARG A 87 -9.82 -6.89 -2.29
N ILE A 88 -8.72 -6.48 -1.64
CA ILE A 88 -7.38 -7.02 -1.86
C ILE A 88 -7.35 -8.53 -1.70
N ILE A 89 -8.06 -9.08 -0.71
CA ILE A 89 -8.15 -10.53 -0.48
C ILE A 89 -8.79 -11.25 -1.67
N GLU A 90 -9.89 -10.72 -2.21
CA GLU A 90 -10.58 -11.29 -3.37
C GLU A 90 -9.69 -11.22 -4.63
N ARG A 91 -9.10 -10.05 -4.88
CA ARG A 91 -8.19 -9.82 -6.01
C ARG A 91 -6.98 -10.75 -5.95
N ALA A 92 -6.38 -10.94 -4.78
CA ALA A 92 -5.25 -11.83 -4.57
C ALA A 92 -5.58 -13.28 -4.96
N ARG A 93 -6.76 -13.77 -4.56
CA ARG A 93 -7.22 -15.12 -4.95
C ARG A 93 -7.46 -15.23 -6.44
N ALA A 94 -8.09 -14.22 -7.03
CA ALA A 94 -8.50 -14.27 -8.43
C ALA A 94 -7.33 -14.18 -9.43
N VAL A 95 -6.16 -13.67 -9.02
CA VAL A 95 -4.94 -13.70 -9.86
C VAL A 95 -4.08 -14.96 -9.67
N LEU A 96 -4.41 -15.85 -8.72
CA LEU A 96 -3.63 -17.08 -8.51
C LEU A 96 -3.56 -17.98 -9.76
N PRO A 97 -4.62 -18.16 -10.58
CA PRO A 97 -4.53 -18.97 -11.80
C PRO A 97 -3.50 -18.44 -12.80
N LEU A 98 -3.35 -17.12 -12.90
CA LEU A 98 -2.31 -16.49 -13.73
C LEU A 98 -0.93 -16.89 -13.21
N VAL A 99 -0.69 -16.72 -11.90
CA VAL A 99 0.57 -17.10 -11.26
C VAL A 99 0.85 -18.59 -11.49
N ASP A 100 -0.16 -19.46 -11.35
CA ASP A 100 0.00 -20.90 -11.55
C ASP A 100 0.41 -21.30 -12.97
N SER A 101 0.08 -20.48 -13.97
CA SER A 101 0.47 -20.72 -15.35
C SER A 101 1.95 -20.44 -15.63
N TRP A 102 2.65 -19.73 -14.73
CA TRP A 102 4.05 -19.38 -14.94
C TRP A 102 4.97 -20.61 -14.87
N PRO A 103 5.95 -20.73 -15.80
CA PRO A 103 6.78 -21.93 -15.91
C PRO A 103 7.77 -22.10 -14.75
N ASP A 104 8.23 -21.00 -14.15
CA ASP A 104 9.24 -21.02 -13.09
C ASP A 104 8.58 -21.11 -11.70
N GLU A 105 8.85 -22.19 -10.97
CA GLU A 105 8.36 -22.41 -9.60
C GLU A 105 8.83 -21.31 -8.62
N ARG A 106 10.03 -20.75 -8.81
CA ARG A 106 10.55 -19.68 -7.95
C ARG A 106 9.72 -18.41 -8.12
N HIS A 107 9.35 -18.08 -9.36
CA HIS A 107 8.46 -16.94 -9.63
C HIS A 107 7.07 -17.17 -9.04
N ARG A 108 6.53 -18.39 -9.14
CA ARG A 108 5.24 -18.73 -8.52
C ARG A 108 5.25 -18.56 -7.01
N LYS A 109 6.29 -19.07 -6.34
CA LYS A 109 6.46 -18.96 -4.89
C LYS A 109 6.59 -17.51 -4.43
N GLU A 110 7.41 -16.70 -5.12
CA GLU A 110 7.59 -15.28 -4.83
C GLU A 110 6.27 -14.50 -4.97
N ALA A 111 5.55 -14.69 -6.08
CA ALA A 111 4.26 -14.02 -6.29
C ALA A 111 3.21 -14.41 -5.26
N ARG A 112 3.10 -15.70 -4.92
CA ARG A 112 2.17 -16.17 -3.88
C ARG A 112 2.47 -15.53 -2.53
N SER A 113 3.75 -15.50 -2.13
CA SER A 113 4.15 -14.88 -0.88
C SER A 113 3.85 -13.38 -0.86
N ALA A 114 4.07 -12.67 -1.96
CA ALA A 114 3.74 -11.25 -2.07
C ALA A 114 2.23 -10.99 -2.00
N LEU A 115 1.42 -11.80 -2.67
CA LEU A 115 -0.04 -11.70 -2.64
C LEU A 115 -0.63 -12.02 -1.26
N GLU A 116 -0.10 -13.06 -0.60
CA GLU A 116 -0.47 -13.42 0.77
C GLU A 116 -0.13 -12.29 1.75
N PHE A 117 1.10 -11.78 1.72
CA PHE A 117 1.52 -10.67 2.56
C PHE A 117 0.66 -9.41 2.34
N LEU A 118 0.34 -9.08 1.09
CA LEU A 118 -0.51 -7.95 0.76
C LEU A 118 -1.94 -8.14 1.29
N ALA A 119 -2.53 -9.32 1.13
CA ALA A 119 -3.87 -9.63 1.60
C ALA A 119 -3.97 -9.67 3.13
N ASP A 120 -2.92 -10.15 3.81
CA ASP A 120 -2.86 -10.16 5.27
C ASP A 120 -2.74 -8.75 5.84
N THR A 121 -1.86 -7.93 5.26
CA THR A 121 -1.71 -6.51 5.59
C THR A 121 -3.04 -5.75 5.43
N ALA A 122 -3.69 -5.87 4.27
CA ALA A 122 -4.94 -5.16 4.00
C ALA A 122 -6.07 -5.59 4.93
N ARG A 123 -6.12 -6.87 5.32
CA ARG A 123 -7.08 -7.39 6.30
C ARG A 123 -6.84 -6.84 7.69
N GLU A 124 -5.58 -6.77 8.10
CA GLU A 124 -5.22 -6.42 9.47
C GLU A 124 -5.37 -4.92 9.73
N TRP A 125 -5.03 -4.08 8.76
CA TRP A 125 -4.85 -2.64 9.03
C TRP A 125 -5.72 -1.70 8.20
N ASP A 126 -6.22 -2.09 7.02
CA ASP A 126 -6.67 -1.13 6.01
C ASP A 126 -8.03 -1.46 5.38
N ASP A 127 -8.94 -2.12 6.11
CA ASP A 127 -10.30 -2.46 5.65
C ASP A 127 -10.36 -3.13 4.26
N ASP A 128 -9.43 -4.05 4.00
CA ASP A 128 -9.26 -4.74 2.72
C ASP A 128 -8.98 -3.80 1.53
N GLN A 129 -8.34 -2.65 1.80
CA GLN A 129 -7.81 -1.72 0.81
C GLN A 129 -6.28 -1.71 0.81
N ALA A 130 -5.68 -1.32 -0.32
CA ALA A 130 -4.25 -1.06 -0.39
C ALA A 130 -3.89 -0.13 -1.56
N LEU A 131 -2.87 0.69 -1.35
CA LEU A 131 -2.13 1.30 -2.44
C LEU A 131 -1.12 0.29 -3.00
N VAL A 132 -1.35 -0.18 -4.22
CA VAL A 132 -0.52 -1.19 -4.88
C VAL A 132 0.33 -0.58 -5.99
N SER A 133 1.49 -1.19 -6.25
CA SER A 133 2.41 -0.85 -7.35
C SER A 133 3.08 -2.13 -7.88
N PRO A 134 3.70 -2.11 -9.06
CA PRO A 134 4.50 -3.23 -9.56
C PRO A 134 5.59 -3.68 -8.57
N ALA A 135 6.18 -2.75 -7.82
CA ALA A 135 7.19 -3.07 -6.81
C ALA A 135 6.67 -3.93 -5.66
N ARG A 136 5.36 -3.86 -5.35
CA ARG A 136 4.70 -4.70 -4.35
C ARG A 136 4.36 -6.10 -4.86
N MET A 137 4.44 -6.36 -6.16
CA MET A 137 4.07 -7.64 -6.77
C MET A 137 5.19 -8.69 -6.74
N GLY A 138 5.98 -8.73 -5.67
CA GLY A 138 7.13 -9.65 -5.53
C GLY A 138 8.44 -9.01 -5.96
N ARG A 139 9.25 -8.60 -4.98
CA ARG A 139 10.49 -7.84 -5.19
C ARG A 139 11.53 -8.62 -5.99
N LYS A 140 11.52 -9.95 -5.89
CA LYS A 140 12.46 -10.82 -6.62
C LYS A 140 11.98 -11.23 -8.01
N LEU A 141 10.77 -10.82 -8.41
CA LEU A 141 10.28 -11.10 -9.76
C LEU A 141 10.97 -10.23 -10.81
N PRO A 142 11.18 -10.76 -12.03
CA PRO A 142 11.49 -9.96 -13.20
C PRO A 142 10.50 -8.81 -13.38
N PRO A 143 10.93 -7.62 -13.85
CA PRO A 143 10.04 -6.48 -14.04
C PRO A 143 8.80 -6.82 -14.87
N ALA A 144 8.94 -7.60 -15.95
CA ALA A 144 7.82 -7.99 -16.79
C ALA A 144 6.73 -8.78 -16.04
N LEU A 145 7.11 -9.68 -15.13
CA LEU A 145 6.15 -10.45 -14.32
C LEU A 145 5.50 -9.59 -13.22
N ARG A 146 6.21 -8.59 -12.69
CA ARG A 146 5.62 -7.60 -11.77
C ARG A 146 4.55 -6.77 -12.46
N GLU A 147 4.84 -6.29 -13.66
CA GLU A 147 3.87 -5.52 -14.47
C GLU A 147 2.67 -6.39 -14.88
N GLU A 148 2.91 -7.63 -15.30
CA GLU A 148 1.84 -8.58 -15.64
C GLU A 148 0.91 -8.82 -14.44
N LEU A 149 1.49 -9.14 -13.28
CA LEU A 149 0.73 -9.40 -12.06
C LEU A 149 0.01 -8.14 -11.58
N PHE A 150 0.65 -6.97 -11.62
CA PHE A 150 0.02 -5.69 -11.27
C PHE A 150 -1.17 -5.37 -12.19
N ALA A 151 -1.01 -5.56 -13.51
CA ALA A 151 -2.07 -5.35 -14.47
C ALA A 151 -3.24 -6.31 -14.25
N ALA A 152 -2.97 -7.59 -13.99
CA ALA A 152 -4.00 -8.58 -13.68
C ALA A 152 -4.74 -8.24 -12.38
N PHE A 153 -4.00 -7.87 -11.33
CA PHE A 153 -4.54 -7.52 -10.02
C PHE A 153 -5.45 -6.28 -10.03
N ARG A 154 -5.18 -5.35 -10.95
CA ARG A 154 -6.05 -4.18 -11.21
C ARG A 154 -7.31 -4.54 -12.00
N ARG A 155 -7.21 -5.49 -12.93
CA ARG A 155 -8.29 -5.87 -13.85
C ARG A 155 -9.26 -6.88 -13.28
N THR A 156 -8.94 -7.52 -12.16
CA THR A 156 -9.91 -8.31 -11.38
C THR A 156 -11.12 -7.42 -11.11
N THR A 157 -12.24 -7.80 -11.71
CA THR A 157 -13.41 -6.95 -11.92
C THR A 157 -13.94 -6.41 -10.59
N SER A 158 -13.90 -5.08 -10.44
CA SER A 158 -14.73 -4.35 -9.48
C SER A 158 -15.62 -3.32 -10.20
N ASP A 159 -16.00 -3.57 -11.46
CA ASP A 159 -17.03 -2.75 -12.11
C ASP A 159 -18.41 -3.19 -11.60
N THR A 160 -18.71 -2.69 -10.41
CA THR A 160 -20.07 -2.30 -10.04
C THR A 160 -19.94 -0.97 -9.30
N SER A 161 -19.53 0.08 -10.03
CA SER A 161 -19.97 1.42 -9.67
C SER A 161 -21.47 1.50 -9.98
N PRO A 162 -22.33 1.95 -9.06
CA PRO A 162 -23.65 2.42 -9.45
C PRO A 162 -23.47 3.70 -10.26
N ASP A 163 -24.28 3.83 -11.31
CA ASP A 163 -24.46 5.08 -12.08
C ASP A 163 -24.84 6.27 -11.18
#